data_AF-A0A1I0RA94-F1
#
_entry.id   AF-A0A1I0RA94-F1
#
_cell.length_a   1.000
_cell.length_b   1.000
_cell.length_c   1.000
_cell.angle_alpha   90.00
_cell.angle_beta   90.00
_cell.angle_gamma   90.00
#
_symmetry.space_group_name_H-M   'P 1'
#
loop_
_entity.id
_entity.type
_entity.pdbx_description
1 polymer ?
#
loop_
_entity_poly.entity_id
_entity_poly.type
_entity_poly.pdbx_seq_one_letter_code
_entity_poly.pdbx_strand_id
1 'polypeptide(L)'
;MSSVRDHVLDQYSSRVYKNRKEHVITVGENETDVVAANTRAIPGIMTQRGCCYAGCKGVVLGPIKDALIIVHGPIGCSYYAWGTRRHKAFADERDGENADCYLEYCFSTDMQEADIVFGGEKKLRKSITEAMEIFHPTAIFICSTCPVGLIGDDIHAVAKWATEEYKIKCIGFSCEGYKGVSQSAGHHIANNQLIRYVIGTGDRAPKQKYSVNILGEYNIGGDGWEVEKLLKRCGIEVVSVFTGGSSYRDIKNSHLATLNLVQCHRSINYVAEMMYDKYGIDWIKVNFIGIQSSKESLRSIGEYFGDEALKARINEVIADEISNVFDEMQYFKSKLKGKTAALYVGGSRSHHYQLLLKDFGISTVLAGYEFAHRDDYEGREVIPTLKTDADSKNIESLTVEPDPKFYRVNLSDEQRKDLEEKGIKLNYYEGMIKGMDPGAIITDDLNHFETEEFLKILKPDIFLSGIKDKFVVQKSGIMARQLHSYDYSGPYAGFHGAVLFGRDLFMGLSTPAWGLVKAPWKKRPSLEGTLGGEE
;
A
#
# COMPACT_ATOMS: atom_id res chain seq x y z
N MET A 1 -9.34 -32.95 16.63
CA MET A 1 -8.00 -32.34 16.85
C MET A 1 -8.23 -30.86 17.06
N SER A 2 -7.51 -30.21 17.98
CA SER A 2 -7.55 -28.74 18.13
C SER A 2 -7.18 -28.09 16.79
N SER A 3 -7.84 -26.99 16.39
CA SER A 3 -7.57 -26.31 15.13
C SER A 3 -6.13 -25.76 15.12
N VAL A 4 -5.55 -25.50 13.93
CA VAL A 4 -4.21 -24.89 13.83
C VAL A 4 -4.18 -23.54 14.57
N ARG A 5 -5.26 -22.77 14.45
CA ARG A 5 -5.47 -21.52 15.16
C ARG A 5 -5.38 -21.72 16.68
N ASP A 6 -6.17 -22.64 17.22
CA ASP A 6 -6.24 -22.85 18.68
C ASP A 6 -4.91 -23.35 19.24
N HIS A 7 -4.20 -24.21 18.51
CA HIS A 7 -2.86 -24.67 18.92
C HIS A 7 -1.84 -23.54 19.09
N VAL A 8 -1.90 -22.51 18.24
CA VAL A 8 -1.03 -21.32 18.38
C VAL A 8 -1.52 -20.42 19.51
N LEU A 9 -2.82 -20.15 19.57
CA LEU A 9 -3.37 -19.20 20.52
C LEU A 9 -3.32 -19.71 21.97
N ASP A 10 -3.51 -21.01 22.21
CA ASP A 10 -3.53 -21.61 23.56
C ASP A 10 -2.18 -21.48 24.30
N GLN A 11 -1.10 -21.16 23.58
CA GLN A 11 0.21 -20.88 24.18
C GLN A 11 0.30 -19.48 24.81
N TYR A 12 -0.65 -18.59 24.52
CA TYR A 12 -0.68 -17.27 25.12
C TYR A 12 -1.17 -17.28 26.57
N SER A 13 -0.71 -16.29 27.34
CA SER A 13 -1.39 -15.92 28.59
C SER A 13 -2.85 -15.55 28.32
N SER A 14 -3.72 -15.79 29.31
CA SER A 14 -5.17 -15.52 29.20
C SER A 14 -5.50 -14.10 28.72
N ARG A 15 -4.71 -13.10 29.13
CA ARG A 15 -4.88 -11.71 28.70
C ARG A 15 -4.60 -11.51 27.20
N VAL A 16 -3.51 -12.08 26.70
CA VAL A 16 -3.12 -11.95 25.29
C VAL A 16 -4.06 -12.79 24.42
N TYR A 17 -4.37 -14.03 24.84
CA TYR A 17 -5.35 -14.90 24.18
C TYR A 17 -6.70 -14.20 23.98
N LYS A 18 -7.25 -13.58 25.04
CA LYS A 18 -8.56 -12.93 24.99
C LYS A 18 -8.64 -11.85 23.92
N ASN A 19 -7.53 -11.14 23.66
CA ASN A 19 -7.45 -10.15 22.60
C ASN A 19 -7.19 -10.83 21.23
N ARG A 20 -6.13 -11.63 21.12
CA ARG A 20 -5.67 -12.19 19.84
C ARG A 20 -6.66 -13.14 19.17
N LYS A 21 -7.50 -13.84 19.94
CA LYS A 21 -8.50 -14.77 19.38
C LYS A 21 -9.50 -14.14 18.42
N GLU A 22 -9.72 -12.82 18.51
CA GLU A 22 -10.63 -12.10 17.60
C GLU A 22 -9.90 -11.64 16.32
N HIS A 23 -8.57 -11.55 16.35
CA HIS A 23 -7.73 -11.13 15.23
C HIS A 23 -7.26 -12.29 14.36
N VAL A 24 -7.48 -13.53 14.79
CA VAL A 24 -7.07 -14.74 14.07
C VAL A 24 -8.29 -15.62 13.86
N ILE A 25 -8.57 -16.01 12.61
CA ILE A 25 -9.70 -16.88 12.26
C ILE A 25 -9.27 -17.94 11.25
N THR A 26 -10.05 -19.02 11.15
CA THR A 26 -9.94 -20.02 10.08
C THR A 26 -11.08 -19.79 9.09
N VAL A 27 -10.77 -19.67 7.81
CA VAL A 27 -11.77 -19.42 6.75
C VAL A 27 -12.78 -20.57 6.72
N GLY A 28 -14.08 -20.24 6.77
CA GLY A 28 -15.18 -21.19 6.67
C GLY A 28 -15.41 -22.06 7.92
N GLU A 29 -14.78 -21.74 9.05
CA GLU A 29 -15.04 -22.43 10.32
C GLU A 29 -16.33 -21.94 10.99
N ASN A 30 -16.73 -20.68 10.74
CA ASN A 30 -17.97 -20.09 11.24
C ASN A 30 -18.93 -19.76 10.10
N GLU A 31 -20.22 -19.53 10.42
CA GLU A 31 -21.20 -19.05 9.42
C GLU A 31 -20.80 -17.69 8.82
N THR A 32 -20.12 -16.85 9.61
CA THR A 32 -19.55 -15.58 9.16
C THR A 32 -18.12 -15.42 9.65
N ASP A 33 -17.21 -15.17 8.72
CA ASP A 33 -15.79 -14.97 8.99
C ASP A 33 -15.52 -13.50 9.37
N VAL A 34 -15.75 -13.17 10.65
CA VAL A 34 -15.53 -11.82 11.19
C VAL A 34 -14.17 -11.73 11.88
N VAL A 35 -13.38 -10.70 11.55
CA VAL A 35 -12.05 -10.48 12.13
C VAL A 35 -11.98 -9.12 12.85
N ALA A 36 -11.38 -9.08 14.03
CA ALA A 36 -11.00 -7.82 14.66
C ALA A 36 -9.80 -7.24 13.90
N ALA A 37 -9.89 -5.97 13.52
CA ALA A 37 -8.85 -5.29 12.77
C ALA A 37 -8.80 -3.80 13.13
N ASN A 38 -7.67 -3.16 12.84
CA ASN A 38 -7.43 -1.73 13.14
C ASN A 38 -7.68 -1.34 14.61
N THR A 39 -7.35 -2.23 15.55
CA THR A 39 -7.30 -1.93 16.99
C THR A 39 -5.85 -1.71 17.42
N ARG A 40 -5.61 -1.18 18.63
CA ARG A 40 -4.25 -0.96 19.13
C ARG A 40 -3.41 -2.25 19.21
N ALA A 41 -2.14 -2.16 18.84
CA ALA A 41 -1.19 -3.25 19.03
C ALA A 41 -0.97 -3.51 20.54
N ILE A 42 -0.81 -4.78 20.91
CA ILE A 42 -0.49 -5.17 22.29
C ILE A 42 0.96 -4.74 22.61
N PRO A 43 1.21 -3.95 23.67
CA PRO A 43 2.57 -3.60 24.06
C PRO A 43 3.44 -4.83 24.33
N GLY A 44 4.66 -4.86 23.78
CA GLY A 44 5.62 -5.96 23.98
C GLY A 44 5.41 -7.17 23.06
N ILE A 45 4.39 -7.19 22.21
CA ILE A 45 4.08 -8.36 21.35
C ILE A 45 5.01 -8.47 20.12
N MET A 46 5.85 -7.47 19.85
CA MET A 46 6.66 -7.36 18.62
C MET A 46 5.81 -7.35 17.34
N THR A 47 4.96 -6.34 17.22
CA THR A 47 4.20 -6.03 16.00
C THR A 47 5.12 -5.60 14.85
N GLN A 48 4.68 -5.82 13.60
CA GLN A 48 5.36 -5.30 12.41
C GLN A 48 4.88 -3.91 11.97
N ARG A 49 3.91 -3.31 12.67
CA ARG A 49 3.36 -1.99 12.34
C ARG A 49 4.39 -0.86 12.41
N GLY A 50 4.12 0.19 11.66
CA GLY A 50 4.75 1.50 11.75
C GLY A 50 3.83 2.50 12.47
N CYS A 51 4.02 3.78 12.16
CA CYS A 51 3.29 4.89 12.79
C CYS A 51 2.52 5.75 11.77
N CYS A 52 1.69 6.67 12.27
CA CYS A 52 0.94 7.63 11.46
C CYS A 52 1.84 8.41 10.48
N TYR A 53 2.96 8.97 10.96
CA TYR A 53 3.93 9.68 10.13
C TYR A 53 4.41 8.83 8.94
N ALA A 54 4.68 7.54 9.16
CA ALA A 54 5.12 6.65 8.10
C ALA A 54 4.04 6.48 7.01
N GLY A 55 2.77 6.35 7.39
CA GLY A 55 1.66 6.31 6.44
C GLY A 55 1.43 7.63 5.70
N CYS A 56 1.61 8.76 6.38
CA CYS A 56 1.41 10.08 5.79
C CYS A 56 2.60 10.46 4.89
N LYS A 57 3.77 10.76 5.48
CA LYS A 57 4.98 11.17 4.77
C LYS A 57 5.57 10.05 3.95
N GLY A 58 5.77 8.87 4.55
CA GLY A 58 6.52 7.78 3.92
C GLY A 58 5.74 7.06 2.80
N VAL A 59 4.41 6.98 2.90
CA VAL A 59 3.59 6.21 1.95
C VAL A 59 2.85 7.11 0.95
N VAL A 60 2.01 8.02 1.42
CA VAL A 60 1.12 8.81 0.53
C VAL A 60 1.82 10.03 -0.06
N LEU A 61 2.56 10.80 0.74
CA LEU A 61 3.13 12.07 0.27
C LEU A 61 4.50 11.90 -0.38
N GLY A 62 5.36 11.06 0.19
CA GLY A 62 6.75 10.85 -0.23
C GLY A 62 6.95 10.62 -1.74
N PRO A 63 6.06 9.89 -2.44
CA PRO A 63 6.18 9.70 -3.87
C PRO A 63 5.87 10.91 -4.76
N ILE A 64 5.32 12.00 -4.22
CA ILE A 64 5.04 13.24 -4.96
C ILE A 64 6.36 13.96 -5.22
N LYS A 65 6.84 13.88 -6.46
CA LYS A 65 8.25 14.13 -6.78
C LYS A 65 8.70 15.59 -6.72
N ASP A 66 7.82 16.53 -7.06
CA ASP A 66 8.07 17.97 -7.14
C ASP A 66 7.57 18.72 -5.89
N ALA A 67 7.13 18.01 -4.86
CA ALA A 67 6.84 18.59 -3.55
C ALA A 67 8.05 18.44 -2.63
N LEU A 68 8.57 19.55 -2.12
CA LEU A 68 9.64 19.53 -1.13
C LEU A 68 9.03 19.24 0.25
N ILE A 69 9.30 18.05 0.79
CA ILE A 69 8.66 17.58 2.03
C ILE A 69 9.60 17.75 3.23
N ILE A 70 9.34 18.75 4.07
CA ILE A 70 10.08 19.01 5.30
C ILE A 70 9.51 18.16 6.43
N VAL A 71 10.38 17.34 7.05
CA VAL A 71 10.06 16.60 8.26
C VAL A 71 10.35 17.47 9.48
N HIS A 72 9.29 17.98 10.10
CA HIS A 72 9.41 18.80 11.30
C HIS A 72 9.55 17.89 12.53
N GLY A 73 10.79 17.67 12.93
CA GLY A 73 11.15 16.67 13.94
C GLY A 73 12.64 16.53 14.15
N PRO A 74 13.05 15.71 15.13
CA PRO A 74 14.42 15.21 15.23
C PRO A 74 14.78 14.35 13.99
N ILE A 75 16.09 14.21 13.73
CA ILE A 75 16.59 13.66 12.46
C ILE A 75 16.09 12.26 12.08
N GLY A 76 15.81 11.40 13.07
CA GLY A 76 15.48 9.99 12.84
C GLY A 76 14.29 9.78 11.90
N CYS A 77 13.20 10.53 12.08
CA CYS A 77 12.00 10.41 11.25
C CYS A 77 12.29 10.73 9.78
N SER A 78 13.22 11.65 9.51
CA SER A 78 13.62 11.99 8.15
C SER A 78 14.55 10.92 7.59
N TYR A 79 15.60 10.56 8.33
CA TYR A 79 16.61 9.58 7.93
C TYR A 79 16.00 8.21 7.58
N TYR A 80 15.15 7.65 8.44
CA TYR A 80 14.54 6.33 8.19
C TYR A 80 13.50 6.33 7.05
N ALA A 81 13.09 7.50 6.56
CA ALA A 81 12.20 7.65 5.42
C ALA A 81 12.96 8.01 4.12
N TRP A 82 14.29 8.02 4.13
CA TRP A 82 15.12 8.36 2.96
C TRP A 82 15.49 7.10 2.18
N GLY A 83 14.93 6.93 0.98
CA GLY A 83 15.25 5.82 0.08
C GLY A 83 14.82 4.42 0.55
N THR A 84 14.26 4.27 1.75
CA THR A 84 13.86 2.98 2.33
C THR A 84 12.64 2.37 1.64
N ARG A 85 11.72 3.20 1.14
CA ARG A 85 10.58 2.79 0.31
C ARG A 85 10.86 3.14 -1.16
N ARG A 86 10.81 2.13 -2.03
CA ARG A 86 11.32 2.21 -3.41
C ARG A 86 10.33 2.78 -4.43
N HIS A 87 9.61 3.85 -4.08
CA HIS A 87 8.79 4.59 -5.04
C HIS A 87 9.73 5.30 -6.04
N LYS A 88 9.54 5.06 -7.34
CA LYS A 88 10.42 5.57 -8.40
C LYS A 88 9.85 6.85 -8.99
N ALA A 89 10.71 7.84 -9.25
CA ALA A 89 10.38 9.03 -10.01
C ALA A 89 11.66 9.63 -10.62
N PHE A 90 11.49 10.49 -11.62
CA PHE A 90 12.52 11.37 -12.17
C PHE A 90 11.87 12.71 -12.54
N ALA A 91 12.68 13.75 -12.59
CA ALA A 91 12.22 15.07 -13.01
C ALA A 91 11.78 15.02 -14.48
N ASP A 92 10.69 15.68 -14.81
CA ASP A 92 10.16 15.70 -16.17
C ASP A 92 9.42 17.01 -16.49
N GLU A 93 9.13 17.19 -17.77
CA GLU A 93 8.27 18.26 -18.27
C GLU A 93 7.06 17.63 -18.96
N ARG A 94 5.86 18.14 -18.64
CA ARG A 94 4.61 17.73 -19.31
C ARG A 94 3.80 18.97 -19.62
N ASP A 95 3.41 19.10 -20.88
CA ASP A 95 2.55 20.18 -21.34
C ASP A 95 3.08 21.60 -21.03
N GLY A 96 4.41 21.78 -21.06
CA GLY A 96 5.07 23.06 -20.75
C GLY A 96 5.21 23.37 -19.26
N GLU A 97 4.82 22.45 -18.37
CA GLU A 97 5.00 22.56 -16.92
C GLU A 97 6.07 21.57 -16.43
N ASN A 98 7.13 22.10 -15.83
CA ASN A 98 8.20 21.31 -15.20
C ASN A 98 7.74 20.70 -13.87
N ALA A 99 8.24 19.51 -13.56
CA ALA A 99 8.15 18.89 -12.24
C ALA A 99 9.54 18.40 -11.82
N ASP A 100 10.08 19.00 -10.76
CA ASP A 100 11.34 18.59 -10.14
C ASP A 100 11.26 17.19 -9.50
N CYS A 101 12.38 16.67 -9.03
CA CYS A 101 12.42 15.40 -8.29
C CYS A 101 13.26 15.53 -7.02
N TYR A 102 12.56 15.50 -5.88
CA TYR A 102 13.15 15.64 -4.56
C TYR A 102 13.32 14.30 -3.81
N LEU A 103 13.02 13.16 -4.44
CA LEU A 103 13.04 11.83 -3.81
C LEU A 103 14.42 11.39 -3.30
N GLU A 104 15.48 11.92 -3.90
CA GLU A 104 16.87 11.63 -3.52
C GLU A 104 17.34 12.42 -2.30
N TYR A 105 16.49 13.31 -1.77
CA TYR A 105 16.80 14.20 -0.66
C TYR A 105 16.11 13.78 0.64
N CYS A 106 16.64 14.32 1.74
CA CYS A 106 16.16 14.12 3.10
C CYS A 106 16.06 15.49 3.77
N PHE A 107 14.88 16.10 3.76
CA PHE A 107 14.67 17.43 4.38
C PHE A 107 14.11 17.31 5.77
N SER A 108 14.74 17.99 6.73
CA SER A 108 14.30 18.01 8.12
C SER A 108 14.66 19.33 8.78
N THR A 109 13.89 19.71 9.80
CA THR A 109 14.29 20.78 10.72
C THR A 109 15.33 20.32 11.74
N ASP A 110 15.61 19.01 11.84
CA ASP A 110 16.54 18.40 12.79
C ASP A 110 16.42 18.99 14.20
N MET A 111 15.24 18.86 14.80
CA MET A 111 14.91 19.47 16.09
C MET A 111 15.90 19.04 17.17
N GLN A 112 16.44 20.02 17.88
CA GLN A 112 17.33 19.88 19.02
C GLN A 112 16.57 20.12 20.31
N GLU A 113 17.22 19.89 21.46
CA GLU A 113 16.61 20.10 22.78
C GLU A 113 16.03 21.51 22.96
N ALA A 114 16.71 22.55 22.46
CA ALA A 114 16.21 23.92 22.50
C ALA A 114 14.87 24.08 21.75
N ASP A 115 14.68 23.38 20.63
CA ASP A 115 13.44 23.39 19.86
C ASP A 115 12.31 22.68 20.62
N ILE A 116 12.64 21.67 21.46
CA ILE A 116 11.68 21.00 22.33
C ILE A 116 11.24 21.90 23.49
N VAL A 117 12.16 22.67 24.07
CA VAL A 117 11.88 23.52 25.24
C VAL A 117 11.18 24.82 24.84
N PHE A 118 11.58 25.43 23.73
CA PHE A 118 11.15 26.79 23.36
C PHE A 118 10.27 26.85 22.11
N GLY A 119 9.94 25.71 21.50
CA GLY A 119 9.18 25.61 20.26
C GLY A 119 10.08 25.60 19.02
N GLY A 120 9.67 24.84 18.00
CA GLY A 120 10.41 24.61 16.76
C GLY A 120 9.99 25.50 15.59
N GLU A 121 8.91 26.29 15.73
CA GLU A 121 8.33 27.09 14.63
C GLU A 121 9.33 28.06 13.97
N LYS A 122 10.20 28.71 14.76
CA LYS A 122 11.21 29.64 14.21
C LYS A 122 12.20 28.91 13.31
N LYS A 123 12.61 27.72 13.72
CA LYS A 123 13.52 26.86 12.95
C LYS A 123 12.84 26.30 11.71
N LEU A 124 11.56 25.95 11.81
CA LEU A 124 10.75 25.54 10.67
C LEU A 124 10.63 26.66 9.64
N ARG A 125 10.32 27.89 10.06
CA ARG A 125 10.28 29.07 9.17
C ARG A 125 11.62 29.28 8.47
N LYS A 126 12.73 29.23 9.21
CA LYS A 126 14.08 29.33 8.65
C LYS A 126 14.34 28.23 7.61
N SER A 127 13.96 26.99 7.92
CA SER A 127 14.15 25.85 7.01
C SER A 127 13.34 26.01 5.72
N ILE A 128 12.13 26.56 5.80
CA ILE A 128 11.31 26.91 4.61
C ILE A 128 11.98 28.00 3.79
N THR A 129 12.49 29.05 4.44
CA THR A 129 13.23 30.13 3.75
C THR A 129 14.46 29.59 3.03
N GLU A 130 15.29 28.78 3.68
CA GLU A 130 16.45 28.13 3.07
C GLU A 130 16.04 27.22 1.90
N ALA A 131 14.95 26.45 2.05
CA ALA A 131 14.43 25.63 0.97
C ALA A 131 13.98 26.44 -0.26
N MET A 132 13.34 27.59 -0.02
CA MET A 132 12.94 28.51 -1.10
C MET A 132 14.14 29.14 -1.81
N GLU A 133 15.17 29.54 -1.06
CA GLU A 133 16.40 30.14 -1.61
C GLU A 133 17.25 29.15 -2.42
N ILE A 134 17.27 27.88 -2.02
CA ILE A 134 18.12 26.86 -2.66
C ILE A 134 17.37 26.19 -3.82
N PHE A 135 16.15 25.73 -3.60
CA PHE A 135 15.44 24.83 -4.52
C PHE A 135 14.31 25.50 -5.30
N HIS A 136 13.77 26.62 -4.79
CA HIS A 136 12.63 27.32 -5.40
C HIS A 136 11.42 26.40 -5.72
N PRO A 137 10.98 25.52 -4.80
CA PRO A 137 9.93 24.55 -5.09
C PRO A 137 8.57 25.24 -5.28
N THR A 138 7.71 24.65 -6.11
CA THR A 138 6.32 25.14 -6.30
C THR A 138 5.37 24.67 -5.21
N ALA A 139 5.74 23.62 -4.48
CA ALA A 139 5.01 23.09 -3.34
C ALA A 139 5.94 22.65 -2.19
N ILE A 140 5.57 22.99 -0.96
CA ILE A 140 6.23 22.54 0.28
C ILE A 140 5.21 21.82 1.15
N PHE A 141 5.53 20.62 1.61
CA PHE A 141 4.72 19.89 2.59
C PHE A 141 5.46 19.79 3.92
N ILE A 142 4.78 20.09 5.02
CA ILE A 142 5.34 20.04 6.38
C ILE A 142 4.72 18.86 7.11
N CYS A 143 5.51 17.85 7.46
CA CYS A 143 5.03 16.68 8.18
C CYS A 143 5.43 16.74 9.66
N SER A 144 4.44 16.75 10.56
CA SER A 144 4.68 16.64 11.99
C SER A 144 5.30 15.29 12.36
N THR A 145 6.17 15.30 13.36
CA THR A 145 6.63 14.10 14.08
C THR A 145 6.12 14.12 15.52
N CYS A 146 6.36 13.05 16.30
CA CYS A 146 5.83 12.90 17.65
C CYS A 146 5.92 14.14 18.57
N PRO A 147 7.05 14.87 18.68
CA PRO A 147 7.13 16.00 19.61
C PRO A 147 6.27 17.20 19.21
N VAL A 148 6.00 17.42 17.92
CA VAL A 148 5.40 18.67 17.39
C VAL A 148 4.08 18.99 18.09
N GLY A 149 3.14 18.04 18.09
CA GLY A 149 1.83 18.23 18.73
C GLY A 149 1.88 18.33 20.26
N LEU A 150 2.98 17.91 20.90
CA LEU A 150 3.14 17.96 22.36
C LEU A 150 3.78 19.27 22.84
N ILE A 151 4.67 19.85 22.04
CA ILE A 151 5.31 21.14 22.36
C ILE A 151 4.46 22.35 21.95
N GLY A 152 3.40 22.11 21.17
CA GLY A 152 2.40 23.13 20.81
C GLY A 152 2.73 23.92 19.55
N ASP A 153 3.65 23.45 18.71
CA ASP A 153 3.99 24.10 17.44
C ASP A 153 2.81 24.05 16.46
N ASP A 154 2.39 25.21 15.94
CA ASP A 154 1.34 25.33 14.93
C ASP A 154 1.92 25.33 13.51
N ILE A 155 2.15 24.14 12.98
CA ILE A 155 2.66 23.96 11.61
C ILE A 155 1.69 24.49 10.54
N HIS A 156 0.39 24.61 10.83
CA HIS A 156 -0.60 25.08 9.88
C HIS A 156 -0.53 26.61 9.75
N ALA A 157 -0.33 27.32 10.86
CA ALA A 157 -0.04 28.75 10.84
C ALA A 157 1.27 29.06 10.09
N VAL A 158 2.32 28.25 10.28
CA VAL A 158 3.57 28.39 9.53
C VAL A 158 3.36 28.09 8.03
N ALA A 159 2.60 27.05 7.68
CA ALA A 159 2.27 26.75 6.28
C ALA A 159 1.47 27.86 5.60
N LYS A 160 0.50 28.46 6.32
CA LYS A 160 -0.26 29.62 5.84
C LYS A 160 0.65 30.81 5.56
N TRP A 161 1.55 31.15 6.49
CA TRP A 161 2.54 32.20 6.28
C TRP A 161 3.39 31.93 5.03
N ALA A 162 3.94 30.73 4.88
CA ALA A 162 4.79 30.40 3.74
C ALA A 162 4.05 30.50 2.40
N THR A 163 2.77 30.12 2.38
CA THR A 163 1.88 30.28 1.22
C THR A 163 1.70 31.76 0.86
N GLU A 164 1.48 32.62 1.86
CA GLU A 164 1.27 34.06 1.66
C GLU A 164 2.55 34.79 1.24
N GLU A 165 3.69 34.46 1.85
CA GLU A 165 4.99 35.08 1.59
C GLU A 165 5.54 34.71 0.21
N TYR A 166 5.64 33.41 -0.08
CA TYR A 166 6.35 32.90 -1.26
C TYR A 166 5.44 32.60 -2.45
N LYS A 167 4.11 32.72 -2.29
CA LYS A 167 3.10 32.42 -3.34
C LYS A 167 3.18 30.99 -3.90
N ILE A 168 3.65 30.05 -3.09
CA ILE A 168 3.69 28.61 -3.38
C ILE A 168 2.56 27.87 -2.67
N LYS A 169 2.38 26.58 -2.97
CA LYS A 169 1.50 25.72 -2.17
C LYS A 169 2.26 25.20 -0.94
N CYS A 170 1.97 25.71 0.26
CA CYS A 170 2.53 25.16 1.49
C CYS A 170 1.43 24.52 2.37
N ILE A 171 1.60 23.24 2.75
CA ILE A 171 0.56 22.48 3.47
C ILE A 171 1.15 21.79 4.72
N GLY A 172 0.48 21.95 5.86
CA GLY A 172 0.80 21.24 7.09
C GLY A 172 0.06 19.89 7.22
N PHE A 173 0.76 18.87 7.68
CA PHE A 173 0.21 17.53 7.92
C PHE A 173 0.50 17.13 9.37
N SER A 174 -0.52 17.21 10.23
CA SER A 174 -0.42 16.79 11.64
C SER A 174 -0.50 15.27 11.77
N CYS A 175 0.56 14.60 11.33
CA CYS A 175 0.72 13.15 11.29
C CYS A 175 1.67 12.61 12.37
N GLU A 176 1.60 13.19 13.58
CA GLU A 176 2.38 12.75 14.74
C GLU A 176 2.25 11.24 14.94
N GLY A 177 3.37 10.56 15.22
CA GLY A 177 3.44 9.10 15.15
C GLY A 177 2.49 8.34 16.08
N TYR A 178 2.03 8.97 17.15
CA TYR A 178 1.10 8.38 18.13
C TYR A 178 -0.38 8.44 17.72
N LYS A 179 -0.72 9.12 16.62
CA LYS A 179 -2.11 9.24 16.16
C LYS A 179 -2.60 7.94 15.53
N GLY A 180 -3.80 7.50 15.93
CA GLY A 180 -4.31 6.19 15.51
C GLY A 180 -3.45 5.05 16.04
N VAL A 181 -3.55 3.89 15.39
CA VAL A 181 -2.90 2.65 15.85
C VAL A 181 -1.84 2.11 14.88
N SER A 182 -1.65 2.78 13.74
CA SER A 182 -0.83 2.29 12.62
C SER A 182 -0.61 3.36 11.54
N GLN A 183 0.04 2.96 10.43
CA GLN A 183 0.15 3.74 9.20
C GLN A 183 -1.21 4.18 8.62
N SER A 184 -2.30 3.46 8.91
CA SER A 184 -3.63 3.75 8.37
C SER A 184 -4.11 5.18 8.67
N ALA A 185 -3.89 5.66 9.90
CA ALA A 185 -4.24 7.03 10.28
C ALA A 185 -3.48 8.07 9.45
N GLY A 186 -2.22 7.78 9.11
CA GLY A 186 -1.41 8.63 8.24
C GLY A 186 -1.95 8.71 6.82
N HIS A 187 -2.49 7.60 6.29
CA HIS A 187 -3.17 7.61 5.01
C HIS A 187 -4.36 8.57 5.05
N HIS A 188 -5.24 8.44 6.05
CA HIS A 188 -6.43 9.28 6.17
C HIS A 188 -6.06 10.78 6.26
N ILE A 189 -5.10 11.13 7.13
CA ILE A 189 -4.61 12.52 7.25
C ILE A 189 -4.06 13.06 5.93
N ALA A 190 -3.26 12.27 5.19
CA ALA A 190 -2.74 12.71 3.91
C ALA A 190 -3.85 12.96 2.89
N ASN A 191 -4.82 12.05 2.78
CA ASN A 191 -5.95 12.17 1.85
C ASN A 191 -6.80 13.42 2.14
N ASN A 192 -7.06 13.71 3.43
CA ASN A 192 -7.82 14.89 3.84
C ASN A 192 -7.18 16.19 3.35
N GLN A 193 -5.86 16.30 3.49
CA GLN A 193 -5.14 17.49 3.09
C GLN A 193 -5.03 17.61 1.56
N LEU A 194 -4.84 16.50 0.85
CA LEU A 194 -4.79 16.49 -0.62
C LEU A 194 -6.12 16.93 -1.24
N ILE A 195 -7.25 16.42 -0.77
CA ILE A 195 -8.58 16.84 -1.31
C ILE A 195 -8.93 18.29 -0.93
N ARG A 196 -8.48 18.76 0.23
CA ARG A 196 -8.77 20.11 0.72
C ARG A 196 -7.97 21.18 -0.01
N TYR A 197 -6.70 20.93 -0.31
CA TYR A 197 -5.76 21.98 -0.72
C TYR A 197 -5.10 21.79 -2.10
N VAL A 198 -5.19 20.59 -2.68
CA VAL A 198 -4.52 20.25 -3.95
C VAL A 198 -5.51 19.87 -5.04
N ILE A 199 -6.29 18.80 -4.83
CA ILE A 199 -7.24 18.30 -5.83
C ILE A 199 -8.30 19.38 -6.11
N GLY A 200 -8.56 19.67 -7.38
CA GLY A 200 -9.52 20.70 -7.78
C GLY A 200 -8.93 22.09 -8.00
N THR A 201 -7.62 22.26 -7.80
CA THR A 201 -6.97 23.58 -7.94
C THR A 201 -6.38 23.84 -9.32
N GLY A 202 -6.26 22.81 -10.17
CA GLY A 202 -5.86 22.95 -11.56
C GLY A 202 -7.04 23.02 -12.53
N ASP A 203 -6.77 23.24 -13.80
CA ASP A 203 -7.77 23.35 -14.87
C ASP A 203 -7.33 22.66 -16.18
N ARG A 204 -6.25 21.87 -16.14
CA ARG A 204 -5.72 21.17 -17.33
C ARG A 204 -6.60 19.97 -17.69
N ALA A 205 -7.48 20.17 -18.65
CA ALA A 205 -8.39 19.14 -19.15
C ALA A 205 -7.64 17.96 -19.81
N PRO A 206 -8.15 16.72 -19.68
CA PRO A 206 -7.65 15.58 -20.44
C PRO A 206 -7.74 15.84 -21.95
N LYS A 207 -6.77 15.30 -22.69
CA LYS A 207 -6.65 15.43 -24.16
C LYS A 207 -7.32 14.28 -24.89
N GLN A 208 -7.45 13.13 -24.25
CA GLN A 208 -8.06 11.93 -24.81
C GLN A 208 -9.51 11.77 -24.35
N LYS A 209 -10.30 11.04 -25.16
CA LYS A 209 -11.69 10.68 -24.85
C LYS A 209 -11.81 9.87 -23.56
N TYR A 210 -10.85 8.99 -23.30
CA TYR A 210 -10.83 8.12 -22.12
C TYR A 210 -9.76 8.64 -21.16
N SER A 211 -10.17 9.06 -19.97
CA SER A 211 -9.27 9.62 -18.97
C SER A 211 -9.50 9.01 -17.60
N VAL A 212 -8.41 8.63 -16.93
CA VAL A 212 -8.46 7.98 -15.62
C VAL A 212 -7.43 8.55 -14.66
N ASN A 213 -7.69 8.41 -13.36
CA ASN A 213 -6.63 8.42 -12.35
C ASN A 213 -6.33 7.00 -11.89
N ILE A 214 -5.08 6.74 -11.49
CA ILE A 214 -4.70 5.50 -10.80
C ILE A 214 -4.53 5.83 -9.32
N LEU A 215 -5.46 5.37 -8.48
CA LEU A 215 -5.52 5.66 -7.05
C LEU A 215 -4.85 4.57 -6.22
N GLY A 216 -3.98 4.96 -5.27
CA GLY A 216 -3.32 4.03 -4.36
C GLY A 216 -2.25 3.18 -5.07
N GLU A 217 -1.56 3.74 -6.04
CA GLU A 217 -0.42 3.15 -6.73
C GLU A 217 0.82 4.03 -6.52
N TYR A 218 1.91 3.43 -6.05
CA TYR A 218 3.07 4.14 -5.51
C TYR A 218 4.37 3.94 -6.29
N ASN A 219 4.28 3.32 -7.46
CA ASN A 219 5.37 3.10 -8.39
C ASN A 219 6.56 2.39 -7.75
N ILE A 220 6.27 1.40 -6.90
CA ILE A 220 7.30 0.61 -6.22
C ILE A 220 8.04 -0.21 -7.28
N GLY A 221 9.34 0.04 -7.43
CA GLY A 221 10.14 -0.67 -8.42
C GLY A 221 9.69 -0.47 -9.88
N GLY A 222 8.86 0.55 -10.17
CA GLY A 222 8.35 0.81 -11.52
C GLY A 222 6.92 0.32 -11.81
N ASP A 223 6.19 -0.20 -10.81
CA ASP A 223 4.83 -0.75 -11.02
C ASP A 223 3.87 0.24 -11.69
N GLY A 224 3.85 1.50 -11.25
CA GLY A 224 2.96 2.52 -11.77
C GLY A 224 3.25 2.86 -13.23
N TRP A 225 4.53 2.87 -13.62
CA TRP A 225 4.92 3.08 -15.02
C TRP A 225 4.49 1.92 -15.92
N GLU A 226 4.57 0.68 -15.44
CA GLU A 226 4.11 -0.49 -16.20
C GLU A 226 2.59 -0.45 -16.42
N VAL A 227 1.83 -0.09 -15.38
CA VAL A 227 0.37 0.09 -15.51
C VAL A 227 0.02 1.27 -16.42
N GLU A 228 0.69 2.40 -16.28
CA GLU A 228 0.46 3.57 -17.13
C GLU A 228 0.77 3.29 -18.60
N LYS A 229 1.87 2.57 -18.88
CA LYS A 229 2.22 2.11 -20.23
C LYS A 229 1.11 1.23 -20.81
N LEU A 230 0.59 0.28 -20.03
CA LEU A 230 -0.49 -0.61 -20.45
C LEU A 230 -1.77 0.17 -20.80
N LEU A 231 -2.19 1.10 -19.94
CA LEU A 231 -3.36 1.95 -20.19
C LEU A 231 -3.18 2.85 -21.43
N LYS A 232 -2.01 3.44 -21.61
CA LYS A 232 -1.68 4.24 -22.80
C LYS A 232 -1.76 3.42 -24.09
N ARG A 233 -1.28 2.17 -24.08
CA ARG A 233 -1.41 1.26 -25.23
C ARG A 233 -2.87 0.99 -25.63
N CYS A 234 -3.78 1.02 -24.65
CA CYS A 234 -5.22 0.90 -24.85
C CYS A 234 -5.88 2.19 -25.36
N GLY A 235 -5.15 3.31 -25.42
CA GLY A 235 -5.68 4.63 -25.78
C GLY A 235 -6.31 5.38 -24.60
N ILE A 236 -6.00 4.98 -23.35
CA ILE A 236 -6.51 5.62 -22.14
C ILE A 236 -5.45 6.59 -21.62
N GLU A 237 -5.86 7.84 -21.40
CA GLU A 237 -5.01 8.86 -20.77
C GLU A 237 -5.02 8.71 -19.25
N VAL A 238 -3.83 8.70 -18.67
CA VAL A 238 -3.65 8.80 -17.21
C VAL A 238 -3.45 10.27 -16.85
N VAL A 239 -4.43 10.83 -16.15
CA VAL A 239 -4.43 12.23 -15.69
C VAL A 239 -3.46 12.37 -14.51
N SER A 240 -3.58 11.47 -13.53
CA SER A 240 -2.69 11.44 -12.37
C SER A 240 -2.60 10.03 -11.77
N VAL A 241 -1.46 9.74 -11.15
CA VAL A 241 -1.24 8.56 -10.31
C VAL A 241 -1.13 9.03 -8.86
N PHE A 242 -1.75 8.34 -7.92
CA PHE A 242 -1.72 8.66 -6.49
C PHE A 242 -0.92 7.60 -5.74
N THR A 243 0.36 7.84 -5.47
CA THR A 243 1.18 9.02 -5.85
C THR A 243 2.49 8.66 -6.55
N GLY A 244 2.68 7.40 -6.93
CA GLY A 244 3.92 6.89 -7.49
C GLY A 244 4.37 7.59 -8.77
N GLY A 245 5.53 8.25 -8.73
CA GLY A 245 6.08 8.97 -9.90
C GLY A 245 5.30 10.23 -10.29
N SER A 246 4.29 10.60 -9.50
CA SER A 246 3.38 11.72 -9.73
C SER A 246 3.95 13.02 -9.16
N SER A 247 3.27 14.12 -9.47
CA SER A 247 3.67 15.48 -9.14
C SER A 247 2.49 16.30 -8.61
N TYR A 248 2.74 17.33 -7.81
CA TYR A 248 1.78 18.39 -7.50
C TYR A 248 1.20 18.98 -8.78
N ARG A 249 2.03 19.19 -9.81
CA ARG A 249 1.63 19.58 -11.17
C ARG A 249 0.48 18.70 -11.71
N ASP A 250 0.52 17.39 -11.49
CA ASP A 250 -0.48 16.46 -12.05
C ASP A 250 -1.66 16.25 -11.09
N ILE A 251 -1.43 16.12 -9.79
CA ILE A 251 -2.47 15.86 -8.78
C ILE A 251 -3.51 16.98 -8.73
N LYS A 252 -3.12 18.25 -8.92
CA LYS A 252 -4.08 19.39 -8.93
C LYS A 252 -5.18 19.24 -9.97
N ASN A 253 -4.93 18.49 -11.05
CA ASN A 253 -5.84 18.28 -12.18
C ASN A 253 -6.67 16.99 -12.09
N SER A 254 -6.48 16.15 -11.06
CA SER A 254 -7.08 14.80 -11.00
C SER A 254 -8.62 14.79 -11.01
N HIS A 255 -9.26 15.85 -10.52
CA HIS A 255 -10.72 16.05 -10.56
C HIS A 255 -11.31 16.17 -11.99
N LEU A 256 -10.47 16.26 -13.02
CA LEU A 256 -10.90 16.33 -14.43
C LEU A 256 -10.92 14.96 -15.12
N ALA A 257 -10.46 13.89 -14.47
CA ALA A 257 -10.53 12.53 -15.03
C ALA A 257 -11.98 11.98 -15.04
N THR A 258 -12.28 11.06 -15.96
CA THR A 258 -13.61 10.44 -16.05
C THR A 258 -13.83 9.33 -15.02
N LEU A 259 -12.78 8.58 -14.68
CA LEU A 259 -12.86 7.41 -13.79
C LEU A 259 -11.64 7.31 -12.87
N ASN A 260 -11.86 6.87 -11.63
CA ASN A 260 -10.80 6.53 -10.68
C ASN A 260 -10.56 5.01 -10.61
N LEU A 261 -9.31 4.57 -10.74
CA LEU A 261 -8.92 3.16 -10.64
C LEU A 261 -8.25 2.90 -9.29
N VAL A 262 -8.95 2.25 -8.36
CA VAL A 262 -8.44 2.02 -7.00
C VAL A 262 -7.62 0.73 -6.95
N GLN A 263 -6.29 0.86 -6.94
CA GLN A 263 -5.35 -0.24 -6.72
C GLN A 263 -5.31 -0.58 -5.21
N CYS A 264 -4.62 0.21 -4.39
CA CYS A 264 -4.60 0.01 -2.94
C CYS A 264 -5.81 0.68 -2.26
N HIS A 265 -6.84 -0.10 -1.93
CA HIS A 265 -8.06 0.38 -1.29
C HIS A 265 -7.77 1.11 0.04
N ARG A 266 -7.15 0.44 1.01
CA ARG A 266 -6.95 0.96 2.38
C ARG A 266 -6.32 2.36 2.43
N SER A 267 -5.37 2.66 1.55
CA SER A 267 -4.62 3.91 1.62
C SER A 267 -5.30 5.09 0.92
N ILE A 268 -6.27 4.84 0.04
CA ILE A 268 -6.77 5.88 -0.88
C ILE A 268 -8.30 5.93 -0.97
N ASN A 269 -9.04 4.96 -0.40
CA ASN A 269 -10.51 4.93 -0.48
C ASN A 269 -11.15 6.23 0.01
N TYR A 270 -10.56 6.90 1.01
CA TYR A 270 -10.98 8.20 1.50
C TYR A 270 -11.08 9.24 0.37
N VAL A 271 -10.03 9.38 -0.44
CA VAL A 271 -10.05 10.33 -1.57
C VAL A 271 -10.91 9.84 -2.71
N ALA A 272 -11.01 8.53 -2.93
CA ALA A 272 -11.89 7.98 -3.95
C ALA A 272 -13.35 8.31 -3.65
N GLU A 273 -13.79 8.13 -2.40
CA GLU A 273 -15.11 8.52 -1.90
C GLU A 273 -15.31 10.03 -1.96
N MET A 274 -14.36 10.82 -1.44
CA MET A 274 -14.49 12.27 -1.48
C MET A 274 -14.48 12.85 -2.91
N MET A 275 -13.78 12.23 -3.87
CA MET A 275 -13.84 12.63 -5.29
C MET A 275 -15.16 12.22 -5.93
N TYR A 276 -15.77 11.12 -5.50
CA TYR A 276 -17.12 10.75 -5.90
C TYR A 276 -18.14 11.77 -5.38
N ASP A 277 -18.14 12.06 -4.07
CA ASP A 277 -19.09 12.99 -3.46
C ASP A 277 -18.91 14.43 -3.97
N LYS A 278 -17.67 14.89 -4.13
CA LYS A 278 -17.36 16.27 -4.53
C LYS A 278 -17.42 16.52 -6.03
N TYR A 279 -17.01 15.56 -6.86
CA TYR A 279 -16.88 15.75 -8.31
C TYR A 279 -17.72 14.79 -9.16
N GLY A 280 -18.38 13.81 -8.55
CA GLY A 280 -19.20 12.80 -9.23
C GLY A 280 -18.37 11.73 -9.97
N ILE A 281 -17.07 11.60 -9.65
CA ILE A 281 -16.16 10.66 -10.32
C ILE A 281 -16.27 9.29 -9.67
N ASP A 282 -16.89 8.34 -10.36
CA ASP A 282 -16.91 6.95 -9.93
C ASP A 282 -15.50 6.37 -9.80
N TRP A 283 -15.40 5.32 -9.00
CA TRP A 283 -14.21 4.49 -8.93
C TRP A 283 -14.53 3.02 -9.07
N ILE A 284 -13.58 2.26 -9.62
CA ILE A 284 -13.62 0.80 -9.65
C ILE A 284 -12.40 0.25 -8.94
N LYS A 285 -12.60 -0.85 -8.20
CA LYS A 285 -11.48 -1.61 -7.65
C LYS A 285 -10.76 -2.33 -8.79
N VAL A 286 -9.48 -2.05 -8.96
CA VAL A 286 -8.62 -2.74 -9.93
C VAL A 286 -7.55 -3.55 -9.21
N ASN A 287 -6.97 -4.52 -9.91
CA ASN A 287 -5.75 -5.17 -9.49
C ASN A 287 -4.86 -5.48 -10.70
N PHE A 288 -3.81 -4.67 -10.88
CA PHE A 288 -2.79 -4.91 -11.91
C PHE A 288 -1.64 -5.83 -11.45
N ILE A 289 -1.82 -6.62 -10.39
CA ILE A 289 -0.86 -7.66 -9.98
C ILE A 289 -1.37 -9.02 -10.48
N GLY A 290 -0.68 -9.55 -11.50
CA GLY A 290 -0.95 -10.86 -12.10
C GLY A 290 -1.68 -10.81 -13.43
N ILE A 291 -1.70 -11.94 -14.13
CA ILE A 291 -2.19 -12.05 -15.51
C ILE A 291 -3.71 -11.94 -15.53
N GLN A 292 -4.43 -12.77 -14.76
CA GLN A 292 -5.90 -12.75 -14.80
C GLN A 292 -6.45 -11.44 -14.24
N SER A 293 -5.92 -10.97 -13.11
CA SER A 293 -6.37 -9.72 -12.51
C SER A 293 -6.12 -8.49 -13.39
N SER A 294 -4.99 -8.43 -14.10
CA SER A 294 -4.73 -7.33 -15.05
C SER A 294 -5.71 -7.35 -16.23
N LYS A 295 -6.05 -8.53 -16.76
CA LYS A 295 -7.05 -8.68 -17.84
C LYS A 295 -8.43 -8.25 -17.39
N GLU A 296 -8.86 -8.70 -16.22
CA GLU A 296 -10.15 -8.35 -15.63
C GLU A 296 -10.24 -6.85 -15.39
N SER A 297 -9.21 -6.26 -14.78
CA SER A 297 -9.13 -4.81 -14.56
C SER A 297 -9.26 -4.02 -15.86
N LEU A 298 -8.51 -4.40 -16.91
CA LEU A 298 -8.61 -3.75 -18.22
C LEU A 298 -10.01 -3.90 -18.82
N ARG A 299 -10.63 -5.08 -18.74
CA ARG A 299 -11.98 -5.31 -19.26
C ARG A 299 -13.02 -4.51 -18.51
N SER A 300 -12.94 -4.43 -17.18
CA SER A 300 -13.82 -3.59 -16.37
C SER A 300 -13.73 -2.11 -16.75
N ILE A 301 -12.53 -1.63 -17.09
CA ILE A 301 -12.35 -0.26 -17.62
C ILE A 301 -13.06 -0.11 -18.98
N GLY A 302 -12.87 -1.07 -19.89
CA GLY A 302 -13.54 -1.05 -21.20
C GLY A 302 -15.07 -1.07 -21.11
N GLU A 303 -15.61 -1.87 -20.19
CA GLU A 303 -17.06 -1.90 -19.91
C GLU A 303 -17.56 -0.61 -19.30
N TYR A 304 -16.84 0.00 -18.34
CA TYR A 304 -17.24 1.28 -17.76
C TYR A 304 -17.43 2.38 -18.82
N PHE A 305 -16.49 2.49 -19.77
CA PHE A 305 -16.60 3.47 -20.85
C PHE A 305 -17.63 3.10 -21.92
N GLY A 306 -18.03 1.81 -22.01
CA GLY A 306 -19.08 1.34 -22.92
C GLY A 306 -18.76 1.46 -24.42
N ASP A 307 -17.52 1.83 -24.80
CA ASP A 307 -17.12 2.06 -26.18
C ASP A 307 -16.52 0.80 -26.81
N GLU A 308 -17.15 0.30 -27.87
CA GLU A 308 -16.75 -0.96 -28.51
C GLU A 308 -15.36 -0.90 -29.16
N ALA A 309 -14.92 0.27 -29.65
CA ALA A 309 -13.58 0.42 -30.20
C ALA A 309 -12.51 0.36 -29.10
N LEU A 310 -12.79 0.96 -27.93
CA LEU A 310 -11.92 0.83 -26.75
C LEU A 310 -11.86 -0.63 -26.27
N LYS A 311 -13.00 -1.31 -26.16
CA LYS A 311 -13.04 -2.73 -25.75
C LYS A 311 -12.26 -3.63 -26.71
N ALA A 312 -12.43 -3.42 -28.02
CA ALA A 312 -11.66 -4.14 -29.04
C ALA A 312 -10.16 -3.88 -28.86
N ARG A 313 -9.75 -2.62 -28.69
CA ARG A 313 -8.36 -2.25 -28.47
C ARG A 313 -7.77 -2.87 -27.19
N ILE A 314 -8.53 -2.88 -26.10
CA ILE A 314 -8.14 -3.54 -24.85
C ILE A 314 -7.90 -5.03 -25.08
N ASN A 315 -8.79 -5.71 -25.80
CA ASN A 315 -8.62 -7.14 -26.09
C ASN A 315 -7.40 -7.42 -26.97
N GLU A 316 -7.09 -6.56 -27.95
CA GLU A 316 -5.85 -6.65 -28.74
C GLU A 316 -4.60 -6.53 -27.86
N VAL A 317 -4.56 -5.51 -27.00
CA VAL A 317 -3.42 -5.29 -26.08
C VAL A 317 -3.27 -6.47 -25.12
N ILE A 318 -4.37 -6.98 -24.56
CA ILE A 318 -4.37 -8.17 -23.72
C ILE A 318 -3.78 -9.38 -24.47
N ALA A 319 -4.21 -9.63 -25.70
CA ALA A 319 -3.75 -10.77 -26.49
C ALA A 319 -2.24 -10.68 -26.78
N ASP A 320 -1.76 -9.49 -27.16
CA ASP A 320 -0.35 -9.23 -27.39
C ASP A 320 0.50 -9.42 -26.12
N GLU A 321 0.09 -8.81 -24.99
CA GLU A 321 0.78 -8.95 -23.72
C GLU A 321 0.85 -10.42 -23.26
N ILE A 322 -0.26 -11.17 -23.36
CA ILE A 322 -0.28 -12.60 -23.03
C ILE A 322 0.68 -13.38 -23.92
N SER A 323 0.66 -13.13 -25.24
CA SER A 323 1.53 -13.81 -26.19
C SER A 323 3.01 -13.59 -25.85
N ASN A 324 3.38 -12.38 -25.46
CA ASN A 324 4.76 -12.03 -25.13
C ASN A 324 5.28 -12.70 -23.85
N VAL A 325 4.39 -13.08 -22.92
CA VAL A 325 4.78 -13.66 -21.63
C VAL A 325 4.43 -15.14 -21.48
N PHE A 326 3.75 -15.74 -22.47
CA PHE A 326 3.13 -17.05 -22.35
C PHE A 326 4.13 -18.15 -21.96
N ASP A 327 5.22 -18.28 -22.71
CA ASP A 327 6.20 -19.36 -22.51
C ASP A 327 6.89 -19.27 -21.14
N GLU A 328 7.28 -18.06 -20.72
CA GLU A 328 7.90 -17.85 -19.41
C GLU A 328 6.90 -18.10 -18.27
N MET A 329 5.65 -17.66 -18.42
CA MET A 329 4.59 -17.97 -17.45
C MET A 329 4.34 -19.47 -17.33
N GLN A 330 4.29 -20.21 -18.45
CA GLN A 330 4.14 -21.68 -18.41
C GLN A 330 5.36 -22.34 -17.76
N TYR A 331 6.57 -21.87 -18.07
CA TYR A 331 7.79 -22.36 -17.45
C TYR A 331 7.74 -22.19 -15.93
N PHE A 332 7.51 -20.98 -15.42
CA PHE A 332 7.49 -20.75 -13.96
C PHE A 332 6.31 -21.46 -13.29
N LYS A 333 5.13 -21.51 -13.92
CA LYS A 333 4.01 -22.32 -13.44
C LYS A 333 4.39 -23.78 -13.30
N SER A 334 5.10 -24.37 -14.26
CA SER A 334 5.55 -25.77 -14.17
C SER A 334 6.50 -26.03 -12.97
N LYS A 335 7.23 -25.01 -12.51
CA LYS A 335 8.16 -25.10 -11.38
C LYS A 335 7.52 -24.80 -10.03
N LEU A 336 6.43 -24.04 -10.02
CA LEU A 336 5.81 -23.50 -8.82
C LEU A 336 4.47 -24.17 -8.46
N LYS A 337 3.82 -24.83 -9.42
CA LYS A 337 2.51 -25.47 -9.23
C LYS A 337 2.54 -26.46 -8.05
N GLY A 338 1.52 -26.38 -7.20
CA GLY A 338 1.34 -27.25 -6.04
C GLY A 338 2.10 -26.79 -4.79
N LYS A 339 2.84 -25.68 -4.86
CA LYS A 339 3.46 -25.07 -3.68
C LYS A 339 2.44 -24.31 -2.84
N THR A 340 2.82 -24.06 -1.60
CA THR A 340 2.02 -23.30 -0.63
C THR A 340 2.71 -22.00 -0.23
N ALA A 341 1.91 -20.97 0.03
CA ALA A 341 2.41 -19.65 0.44
C ALA A 341 1.66 -19.11 1.66
N ALA A 342 2.38 -18.36 2.47
CA ALA A 342 1.82 -17.52 3.53
C ALA A 342 2.18 -16.05 3.26
N LEU A 343 1.22 -15.14 3.43
CA LEU A 343 1.36 -13.71 3.10
C LEU A 343 1.05 -12.83 4.31
N TYR A 344 1.96 -11.94 4.66
CA TYR A 344 1.73 -10.94 5.69
C TYR A 344 2.37 -9.61 5.31
N VAL A 345 1.55 -8.64 4.92
CA VAL A 345 1.97 -7.36 4.31
C VAL A 345 1.11 -6.22 4.89
N GLY A 346 1.35 -4.97 4.51
CA GLY A 346 0.69 -3.79 5.07
C GLY A 346 -0.85 -3.82 5.13
N GLY A 347 -1.53 -3.61 4.00
CA GLY A 347 -3.00 -3.48 3.99
C GLY A 347 -3.69 -3.63 2.63
N SER A 348 -3.04 -4.30 1.67
CA SER A 348 -3.61 -4.53 0.34
C SER A 348 -2.94 -5.68 -0.41
N ARG A 349 -1.59 -5.70 -0.42
CA ARG A 349 -0.82 -6.66 -1.22
C ARG A 349 -1.03 -8.12 -0.81
N SER A 350 -1.35 -8.39 0.47
CA SER A 350 -1.70 -9.76 0.89
C SER A 350 -2.90 -10.32 0.15
N HIS A 351 -3.88 -9.50 -0.27
CA HIS A 351 -4.94 -9.98 -1.17
C HIS A 351 -4.46 -10.05 -2.62
N HIS A 352 -3.95 -8.95 -3.16
CA HIS A 352 -3.64 -8.86 -4.60
C HIS A 352 -2.68 -9.94 -5.08
N TYR A 353 -1.66 -10.27 -4.30
CA TYR A 353 -0.68 -11.29 -4.68
C TYR A 353 -1.22 -12.71 -4.58
N GLN A 354 -2.30 -12.98 -3.83
CA GLN A 354 -2.93 -14.30 -3.86
C GLN A 354 -3.46 -14.63 -5.26
N LEU A 355 -3.97 -13.64 -5.98
CA LEU A 355 -4.48 -13.82 -7.34
C LEU A 355 -3.33 -14.16 -8.31
N LEU A 356 -2.18 -13.50 -8.20
CA LEU A 356 -0.98 -13.84 -8.95
C LEU A 356 -0.40 -15.22 -8.55
N LEU A 357 -0.44 -15.58 -7.26
CA LEU A 357 -0.03 -16.92 -6.82
C LEU A 357 -0.90 -18.01 -7.46
N LYS A 358 -2.22 -17.77 -7.59
CA LYS A 358 -3.15 -18.68 -8.30
C LYS A 358 -2.79 -18.84 -9.78
N ASP A 359 -2.29 -17.79 -10.45
CA ASP A 359 -1.80 -17.91 -11.84
C ASP A 359 -0.69 -18.97 -11.97
N PHE A 360 0.19 -19.06 -10.97
CA PHE A 360 1.26 -20.08 -10.87
C PHE A 360 0.81 -21.42 -10.28
N GLY A 361 -0.44 -21.54 -9.82
CA GLY A 361 -0.95 -22.73 -9.15
C GLY A 361 -0.37 -22.92 -7.74
N ILE A 362 -0.08 -21.83 -7.04
CA ILE A 362 0.34 -21.81 -5.64
C ILE A 362 -0.89 -21.55 -4.75
N SER A 363 -1.10 -22.36 -3.73
CA SER A 363 -2.19 -22.20 -2.76
C SER A 363 -1.77 -21.34 -1.58
N THR A 364 -2.68 -20.52 -1.07
CA THR A 364 -2.43 -19.68 0.11
C THR A 364 -2.94 -20.35 1.36
N VAL A 365 -2.07 -20.58 2.34
CA VAL A 365 -2.43 -21.24 3.62
C VAL A 365 -2.59 -20.27 4.78
N LEU A 366 -2.01 -19.07 4.67
CA LEU A 366 -2.14 -18.00 5.65
C LEU A 366 -2.09 -16.64 4.93
N ALA A 367 -2.98 -15.72 5.27
CA ALA A 367 -2.93 -14.34 4.82
C ALA A 367 -3.26 -13.36 5.95
N GLY A 368 -2.62 -12.20 5.95
CA GLY A 368 -2.86 -11.21 7.00
C GLY A 368 -2.41 -9.81 6.62
N TYR A 369 -2.90 -8.83 7.37
CA TYR A 369 -2.50 -7.44 7.22
C TYR A 369 -1.90 -6.89 8.52
N GLU A 370 -0.93 -5.98 8.36
CA GLU A 370 -0.45 -5.16 9.47
C GLU A 370 -1.57 -4.26 9.99
N PHE A 371 -2.23 -3.52 9.11
CA PHE A 371 -3.04 -2.35 9.50
C PHE A 371 -4.31 -2.14 8.68
N ALA A 372 -4.73 -3.15 7.93
CA ALA A 372 -5.99 -3.05 7.21
C ALA A 372 -7.17 -2.93 8.18
N HIS A 373 -8.31 -2.47 7.67
CA HIS A 373 -9.54 -2.43 8.44
C HIS A 373 -10.41 -3.63 8.05
N ARG A 374 -11.52 -3.84 8.77
CA ARG A 374 -12.46 -4.93 8.49
C ARG A 374 -13.00 -4.91 7.06
N ASP A 375 -13.25 -3.74 6.48
CA ASP A 375 -13.67 -3.60 5.08
C ASP A 375 -12.65 -4.16 4.08
N ASP A 376 -11.37 -4.22 4.43
CA ASP A 376 -10.35 -4.81 3.56
C ASP A 376 -10.28 -6.34 3.64
N TYR A 377 -10.76 -6.91 4.76
CA TYR A 377 -10.90 -8.34 4.96
C TYR A 377 -12.26 -8.83 4.44
N GLU A 378 -13.35 -8.23 4.92
CA GLU A 378 -14.72 -8.72 4.80
C GLU A 378 -15.49 -8.08 3.63
N GLY A 379 -15.04 -6.91 3.16
CA GLY A 379 -15.68 -6.12 2.11
C GLY A 379 -16.39 -4.88 2.64
N ARG A 380 -16.62 -3.90 1.76
CA ARG A 380 -17.13 -2.58 2.15
C ARG A 380 -18.54 -2.58 2.75
N GLU A 381 -19.32 -3.64 2.55
CA GLU A 381 -20.65 -3.78 3.14
C GLU A 381 -20.63 -3.78 4.68
N VAL A 382 -19.48 -4.05 5.31
CA VAL A 382 -19.39 -4.02 6.79
C VAL A 382 -19.12 -2.63 7.34
N ILE A 383 -18.83 -1.61 6.51
CA ILE A 383 -18.55 -0.23 6.93
C ILE A 383 -19.61 0.32 7.90
N PRO A 384 -20.94 0.17 7.64
CA PRO A 384 -21.97 0.65 8.57
C PRO A 384 -21.94 -0.01 9.95
N THR A 385 -21.29 -1.17 10.08
CA THR A 385 -21.17 -1.91 11.35
C THR A 385 -19.89 -1.57 12.12
N LEU A 386 -18.98 -0.79 11.52
CA LEU A 386 -17.70 -0.45 12.15
C LEU A 386 -17.93 0.48 13.33
N LYS A 387 -17.41 0.06 14.49
CA LYS A 387 -17.39 0.89 15.68
C LYS A 387 -16.14 1.75 15.66
N THR A 388 -16.30 3.05 15.85
CA THR A 388 -15.17 3.97 15.98
C THR A 388 -14.39 3.63 17.25
N ASP A 389 -13.15 3.17 17.08
CA ASP A 389 -12.25 2.88 18.20
C ASP A 389 -11.76 4.18 18.86
N ALA A 390 -11.62 4.18 20.18
CA ALA A 390 -11.20 5.33 20.97
C ALA A 390 -9.81 5.85 20.57
N ASP A 391 -8.93 4.96 20.12
CA ASP A 391 -7.57 5.29 19.68
C ASP A 391 -7.53 5.96 18.29
N SER A 392 -8.60 5.85 17.50
CA SER A 392 -8.70 6.44 16.14
C SER A 392 -9.73 7.57 16.02
N LYS A 393 -10.52 7.85 17.06
CA LYS A 393 -11.60 8.86 17.04
C LYS A 393 -11.14 10.30 16.76
N ASN A 394 -9.86 10.60 17.03
CA ASN A 394 -9.29 11.94 16.86
C ASN A 394 -8.70 12.15 15.45
N ILE A 395 -8.80 11.16 14.57
CA ILE A 395 -8.52 11.34 13.15
C ILE A 395 -9.72 12.05 12.54
N GLU A 396 -9.48 13.25 12.00
CA GLU A 396 -10.52 14.06 11.37
C GLU A 396 -11.18 13.28 10.23
N SER A 397 -12.51 13.19 10.25
CA SER A 397 -13.29 12.76 9.10
C SER A 397 -13.80 14.00 8.37
N LEU A 398 -13.55 14.07 7.07
CA LEU A 398 -14.05 15.17 6.25
C LEU A 398 -15.39 14.83 5.61
N THR A 399 -16.29 15.81 5.63
CA THR A 399 -17.46 15.82 4.75
C THR A 399 -17.18 16.82 3.63
N VAL A 400 -17.43 16.40 2.39
CA VAL A 400 -17.31 17.25 1.20
C VAL A 400 -18.67 17.38 0.55
N GLU A 401 -18.92 18.52 -0.08
CA GLU A 401 -20.15 18.79 -0.82
C GLU A 401 -19.87 18.79 -2.33
N PRO A 402 -20.88 18.47 -3.16
CA PRO A 402 -20.78 18.60 -4.61
C PRO A 402 -20.25 19.97 -5.04
N ASP A 403 -19.17 19.98 -5.81
CA ASP A 403 -18.57 21.20 -6.32
C ASP A 403 -19.46 21.82 -7.43
N PRO A 404 -19.89 23.09 -7.29
CA PRO A 404 -20.85 23.68 -8.22
C PRO A 404 -20.30 23.85 -9.65
N LYS A 405 -18.97 23.86 -9.83
CA LYS A 405 -18.33 24.01 -11.14
C LYS A 405 -17.98 22.67 -11.77
N PHE A 406 -17.52 21.71 -10.96
CA PHE A 406 -16.87 20.51 -11.47
C PHE A 406 -17.65 19.21 -11.24
N TYR A 407 -18.71 19.23 -10.43
CA TYR A 407 -19.55 18.05 -10.21
C TYR A 407 -20.22 17.63 -11.52
N ARG A 408 -20.04 16.36 -11.90
CA ARG A 408 -20.63 15.78 -13.11
C ARG A 408 -20.99 14.33 -12.89
N VAL A 409 -22.09 13.90 -13.48
CA VAL A 409 -22.49 12.48 -13.50
C VAL A 409 -22.08 11.89 -14.84
N ASN A 410 -21.18 10.91 -14.83
CA ASN A 410 -20.62 10.32 -16.06
C ASN A 410 -21.46 9.16 -16.62
N LEU A 411 -22.32 8.54 -15.80
CA LEU A 411 -23.13 7.38 -16.18
C LEU A 411 -24.60 7.61 -15.84
N SER A 412 -25.51 7.23 -16.74
CA SER A 412 -26.94 7.15 -16.45
C SER A 412 -27.25 5.98 -15.51
N ASP A 413 -28.45 5.97 -14.91
CA ASP A 413 -28.89 4.88 -14.04
C ASP A 413 -28.99 3.55 -14.81
N GLU A 414 -29.39 3.57 -16.09
CA GLU A 414 -29.41 2.39 -16.95
C GLU A 414 -28.00 1.85 -17.20
N GLN A 415 -27.02 2.73 -17.45
CA GLN A 415 -25.62 2.31 -17.64
C GLN A 415 -25.04 1.72 -16.35
N ARG A 416 -25.36 2.29 -15.18
CA ARG A 416 -24.94 1.73 -13.89
C ARG A 416 -25.51 0.33 -13.67
N LYS A 417 -26.80 0.15 -14.00
CA LYS A 417 -27.46 -1.16 -13.89
C LYS A 417 -26.87 -2.20 -14.85
N ASP A 418 -26.59 -1.83 -16.10
CA ASP A 418 -25.92 -2.70 -17.08
C ASP A 418 -24.53 -3.15 -16.58
N LEU A 419 -23.76 -2.24 -15.98
CA LEU A 419 -22.47 -2.58 -15.37
C LEU A 419 -22.62 -3.57 -14.20
N GLU A 420 -23.63 -3.37 -13.35
CA GLU A 420 -23.91 -4.28 -12.24
C GLU A 420 -24.33 -5.68 -12.74
N GLU A 421 -25.16 -5.77 -13.78
CA GLU A 421 -25.55 -7.04 -14.42
C GLU A 421 -24.34 -7.76 -15.06
N LYS A 422 -23.34 -7.00 -15.53
CA LYS A 422 -22.05 -7.52 -16.00
C LYS A 422 -21.06 -7.85 -14.88
N GLY A 423 -21.45 -7.68 -13.61
CA GLY A 423 -20.64 -7.98 -12.43
C GLY A 423 -19.64 -6.88 -12.05
N ILE A 424 -19.74 -5.69 -12.64
CA ILE A 424 -18.85 -4.55 -12.33
C ILE A 424 -19.52 -3.70 -11.25
N LYS A 425 -19.13 -3.95 -10.01
CA LYS A 425 -19.59 -3.17 -8.86
C LYS A 425 -18.78 -1.88 -8.74
N LEU A 426 -19.40 -0.76 -9.11
CA LEU A 426 -18.83 0.57 -8.89
C LEU A 426 -18.72 0.88 -7.40
N ASN A 427 -17.73 1.68 -7.04
CA ASN A 427 -17.52 2.21 -5.70
C ASN A 427 -17.48 1.13 -4.60
N TYR A 428 -17.04 -0.08 -4.97
CA TYR A 428 -17.09 -1.26 -4.13
C TYR A 428 -15.77 -2.05 -4.15
N TYR A 429 -15.52 -2.74 -3.04
CA TYR A 429 -14.43 -3.69 -2.85
C TYR A 429 -14.92 -4.81 -1.95
N GLU A 430 -14.66 -6.04 -2.38
CA GLU A 430 -15.21 -7.24 -1.77
C GLU A 430 -14.45 -7.74 -0.53
N GLY A 431 -13.22 -7.27 -0.31
CA GLY A 431 -12.36 -7.77 0.76
C GLY A 431 -11.56 -9.02 0.39
N MET A 432 -10.58 -9.36 1.22
CA MET A 432 -9.67 -10.50 0.99
C MET A 432 -10.34 -11.87 1.22
N ILE A 433 -11.21 -11.98 2.22
CA ILE A 433 -11.68 -13.26 2.76
C ILE A 433 -12.46 -14.06 1.70
N LYS A 434 -13.30 -13.39 0.91
CA LYS A 434 -14.16 -14.04 -0.10
C LYS A 434 -13.40 -14.81 -1.18
N GLY A 435 -12.14 -14.44 -1.41
CA GLY A 435 -11.26 -15.10 -2.38
C GLY A 435 -10.38 -16.21 -1.80
N MET A 436 -10.42 -16.47 -0.49
CA MET A 436 -9.56 -17.42 0.20
C MET A 436 -10.16 -18.83 0.26
N ASP A 437 -9.29 -19.84 0.26
CA ASP A 437 -9.70 -21.24 0.34
C ASP A 437 -10.13 -21.62 1.78
N PRO A 438 -11.19 -22.43 1.97
CA PRO A 438 -11.59 -22.91 3.29
C PRO A 438 -10.45 -23.60 4.03
N GLY A 439 -10.33 -23.34 5.34
CA GLY A 439 -9.25 -23.87 6.18
C GLY A 439 -7.97 -23.02 6.18
N ALA A 440 -7.85 -22.01 5.32
CA ALA A 440 -6.74 -21.05 5.40
C ALA A 440 -6.85 -20.19 6.68
N ILE A 441 -5.70 -19.76 7.20
CA ILE A 441 -5.64 -18.89 8.38
C ILE A 441 -5.66 -17.42 7.95
N ILE A 442 -6.50 -16.62 8.59
CA ILE A 442 -6.46 -15.17 8.53
C ILE A 442 -5.92 -14.63 9.85
N THR A 443 -5.05 -13.63 9.77
CA THR A 443 -4.42 -13.03 10.94
C THR A 443 -4.20 -11.53 10.76
N ASP A 444 -4.84 -10.73 11.62
CA ASP A 444 -4.61 -9.29 11.71
C ASP A 444 -3.50 -8.98 12.72
N ASP A 445 -2.61 -8.04 12.41
CA ASP A 445 -1.47 -7.67 13.26
C ASP A 445 -0.62 -8.89 13.69
N LEU A 446 -0.30 -9.77 12.72
CA LEU A 446 0.57 -10.93 12.93
C LEU A 446 1.88 -10.48 13.58
N ASN A 447 2.19 -11.07 14.72
CA ASN A 447 3.40 -10.77 15.47
C ASN A 447 4.46 -11.85 15.31
N HIS A 448 5.64 -11.61 15.88
CA HIS A 448 6.78 -12.51 15.75
C HIS A 448 6.49 -13.94 16.27
N PHE A 449 5.86 -14.06 17.45
CA PHE A 449 5.53 -15.37 18.03
C PHE A 449 4.56 -16.15 17.13
N GLU A 450 3.45 -15.53 16.72
CA GLU A 450 2.49 -16.16 15.81
C GLU A 450 3.14 -16.54 14.48
N THR A 451 4.03 -15.69 13.95
CA THR A 451 4.77 -15.99 12.72
C THR A 451 5.57 -17.29 12.87
N GLU A 452 6.35 -17.44 13.95
CA GLU A 452 7.12 -18.66 14.16
C GLU A 452 6.23 -19.91 14.33
N GLU A 453 5.19 -19.81 15.16
CA GLU A 453 4.34 -20.96 15.47
C GLU A 453 3.48 -21.40 14.28
N PHE A 454 2.87 -20.46 13.54
CA PHE A 454 2.14 -20.81 12.32
C PHE A 454 3.07 -21.43 11.27
N LEU A 455 4.28 -20.92 11.09
CA LEU A 455 5.22 -21.48 10.11
C LEU A 455 5.72 -22.87 10.49
N LYS A 456 5.87 -23.19 11.78
CA LYS A 456 6.22 -24.55 12.25
C LYS A 456 5.13 -25.58 11.92
N ILE A 457 3.86 -25.19 12.00
CA ILE A 457 2.71 -26.07 11.80
C ILE A 457 2.35 -26.17 10.31
N LEU A 458 2.16 -25.01 9.65
CA LEU A 458 1.71 -24.93 8.26
C LEU A 458 2.80 -25.28 7.26
N LYS A 459 4.08 -25.03 7.61
CA LYS A 459 5.26 -25.31 6.77
C LYS A 459 5.12 -24.88 5.30
N PRO A 460 4.74 -23.61 5.02
CA PRO A 460 4.60 -23.16 3.65
C PRO A 460 5.94 -23.20 2.92
N ASP A 461 5.91 -23.43 1.61
CA ASP A 461 7.12 -23.34 0.77
C ASP A 461 7.66 -21.90 0.69
N ILE A 462 6.75 -20.92 0.75
CA ILE A 462 7.01 -19.51 0.52
C ILE A 462 6.40 -18.66 1.63
N PHE A 463 7.16 -17.70 2.16
CA PHE A 463 6.63 -16.63 3.01
C PHE A 463 6.83 -15.27 2.35
N LEU A 464 5.74 -14.54 2.15
CA LEU A 464 5.73 -13.25 1.48
C LEU A 464 5.42 -12.14 2.48
N SER A 465 6.43 -11.35 2.86
CA SER A 465 6.28 -10.35 3.92
C SER A 465 7.22 -9.14 3.78
N GLY A 466 7.68 -8.54 4.89
CA GLY A 466 8.57 -7.39 4.94
C GLY A 466 10.01 -7.76 5.34
N ILE A 467 10.85 -6.73 5.43
CA ILE A 467 12.28 -6.88 5.79
C ILE A 467 12.49 -7.46 7.19
N LYS A 468 11.58 -7.15 8.12
CA LYS A 468 11.67 -7.54 9.53
C LYS A 468 11.49 -9.06 9.71
N ASP A 469 10.59 -9.66 8.94
CA ASP A 469 10.34 -11.11 8.96
C ASP A 469 11.31 -11.90 8.08
N LYS A 470 11.80 -11.30 6.98
CA LYS A 470 12.57 -12.01 5.94
C LYS A 470 13.63 -12.93 6.51
N PHE A 471 14.51 -12.41 7.37
CA PHE A 471 15.66 -13.17 7.84
C PHE A 471 15.31 -14.15 8.96
N VAL A 472 14.30 -13.85 9.78
CA VAL A 472 13.75 -14.80 10.76
C VAL A 472 13.25 -16.05 10.04
N VAL A 473 12.46 -15.85 8.99
CA VAL A 473 11.88 -16.97 8.22
C VAL A 473 12.92 -17.71 7.39
N GLN A 474 13.91 -17.02 6.81
CA GLN A 474 15.01 -17.71 6.12
C GLN A 474 15.85 -18.55 7.08
N LYS A 475 16.02 -18.13 8.35
CA LYS A 475 16.71 -18.93 9.38
C LYS A 475 15.96 -20.19 9.76
N SER A 476 14.63 -20.23 9.61
CA SER A 476 13.83 -21.46 9.79
C SER A 476 13.85 -22.39 8.57
N GLY A 477 14.53 -21.99 7.48
CA GLY A 477 14.67 -22.81 6.27
C GLY A 477 13.55 -22.61 5.23
N ILE A 478 12.72 -21.59 5.40
CA ILE A 478 11.63 -21.26 4.48
C ILE A 478 12.06 -20.10 3.57
N MET A 479 11.70 -20.17 2.28
CA MET A 479 12.00 -19.10 1.34
C MET A 479 11.14 -17.87 1.66
N ALA A 480 11.79 -16.76 2.03
CA ALA A 480 11.10 -15.50 2.29
C ALA A 480 11.43 -14.43 1.23
N ARG A 481 10.37 -13.83 0.66
CA ARG A 481 10.46 -12.74 -0.31
C ARG A 481 9.71 -11.50 0.16
N GLN A 482 10.31 -10.33 -0.04
CA GLN A 482 9.72 -9.07 0.40
C GLN A 482 8.67 -8.57 -0.59
N LEU A 483 7.42 -8.40 -0.15
CA LEU A 483 6.36 -7.78 -0.97
C LEU A 483 6.23 -6.27 -0.76
N HIS A 484 7.01 -5.66 0.13
CA HIS A 484 7.09 -4.20 0.25
C HIS A 484 8.14 -3.60 -0.69
N SER A 485 9.35 -4.17 -0.67
CA SER A 485 10.53 -3.69 -1.40
C SER A 485 10.81 -4.49 -2.67
N TYR A 486 10.11 -5.60 -2.90
CA TYR A 486 10.35 -6.56 -4.00
C TYR A 486 11.74 -7.19 -3.97
N ASP A 487 12.40 -7.22 -2.79
CA ASP A 487 13.81 -7.59 -2.66
C ASP A 487 14.68 -6.85 -3.68
N TYR A 488 14.41 -5.55 -3.82
CA TYR A 488 15.09 -4.64 -4.73
C TYR A 488 14.91 -4.95 -6.23
N SER A 489 13.98 -5.85 -6.58
CA SER A 489 13.53 -6.16 -7.95
C SER A 489 12.39 -5.22 -8.40
N GLY A 490 11.60 -5.64 -9.37
CA GLY A 490 10.45 -4.92 -9.92
C GLY A 490 10.66 -4.43 -11.36
N PRO A 491 9.58 -4.04 -12.05
CA PRO A 491 8.19 -4.02 -11.56
C PRO A 491 7.62 -5.42 -11.37
N TYR A 492 6.60 -5.56 -10.50
CA TYR A 492 5.79 -6.78 -10.34
C TYR A 492 4.34 -6.58 -10.81
N ALA A 493 3.92 -5.34 -11.10
CA ALA A 493 2.66 -5.08 -11.77
C ALA A 493 2.69 -5.43 -13.27
N GLY A 494 1.50 -5.61 -13.85
CA GLY A 494 1.31 -5.92 -15.26
C GLY A 494 1.70 -7.36 -15.63
N PHE A 495 1.65 -7.62 -16.94
CA PHE A 495 1.93 -8.93 -17.52
C PHE A 495 3.42 -9.30 -17.38
N HIS A 496 4.30 -8.36 -17.71
CA HIS A 496 5.75 -8.56 -17.55
C HIS A 496 6.15 -8.71 -16.08
N GLY A 497 5.54 -7.93 -15.18
CA GLY A 497 5.81 -8.03 -13.75
C GLY A 497 5.42 -9.39 -13.15
N ALA A 498 4.36 -10.03 -13.67
CA ALA A 498 4.02 -11.40 -13.29
C ALA A 498 5.15 -12.39 -13.60
N VAL A 499 5.76 -12.30 -14.79
CA VAL A 499 6.91 -13.13 -15.17
C VAL A 499 8.10 -12.88 -14.25
N LEU A 500 8.44 -11.60 -14.03
CA LEU A 500 9.55 -11.22 -13.14
C LEU A 500 9.33 -11.77 -11.73
N PHE A 501 8.11 -11.70 -11.21
CA PHE A 501 7.75 -12.30 -9.92
C PHE A 501 7.91 -13.83 -9.93
N GLY A 502 7.43 -14.52 -10.97
CA GLY A 502 7.59 -15.98 -11.11
C GLY A 502 9.06 -16.42 -11.15
N ARG A 503 9.89 -15.74 -11.94
CA ARG A 503 11.35 -15.91 -11.99
C ARG A 503 11.97 -15.77 -10.61
N ASP A 504 11.57 -14.72 -9.92
CA ASP A 504 12.09 -14.30 -8.64
C ASP A 504 11.71 -15.27 -7.50
N LEU A 505 10.51 -15.84 -7.53
CA LEU A 505 10.13 -16.94 -6.63
C LEU A 505 10.92 -18.22 -6.93
N PHE A 506 11.01 -18.58 -8.21
CA PHE A 506 11.72 -19.79 -8.62
C PHE A 506 13.20 -19.74 -8.25
N MET A 507 13.88 -18.60 -8.48
CA MET A 507 15.26 -18.38 -8.07
C MET A 507 15.45 -18.55 -6.56
N GLY A 508 14.53 -18.00 -5.75
CA GLY A 508 14.57 -18.15 -4.29
C GLY A 508 14.42 -19.60 -3.85
N LEU A 509 13.47 -20.34 -4.43
CA LEU A 509 13.19 -21.73 -4.08
C LEU A 509 14.26 -22.71 -4.56
N SER A 510 14.86 -22.45 -5.72
CA SER A 510 15.87 -23.33 -6.34
C SER A 510 17.30 -23.06 -5.86
N THR A 511 17.48 -22.14 -4.91
CA THR A 511 18.81 -21.79 -4.37
C THR A 511 19.49 -23.02 -3.73
N PRO A 512 20.67 -23.47 -4.22
CA PRO A 512 21.32 -24.70 -3.73
C PRO A 512 21.66 -24.68 -2.24
N ALA A 513 21.88 -23.50 -1.67
CA ALA A 513 22.26 -23.34 -0.27
C ALA A 513 21.22 -23.89 0.73
N TRP A 514 19.94 -24.00 0.34
CA TRP A 514 18.92 -24.65 1.18
C TRP A 514 19.26 -26.10 1.52
N GLY A 515 19.88 -26.84 0.59
CA GLY A 515 20.33 -28.22 0.82
C GLY A 515 21.59 -28.34 1.69
N LEU A 516 22.26 -27.22 1.97
CA LEU A 516 23.57 -27.14 2.64
C LEU A 516 23.48 -26.68 4.10
N VAL A 517 22.29 -26.37 4.61
CA VAL A 517 22.10 -25.85 5.99
C VAL A 517 22.59 -26.84 7.06
N LYS A 518 22.31 -28.14 6.88
CA LYS A 518 22.72 -29.16 7.85
C LYS A 518 24.18 -29.58 7.59
N ALA A 519 25.05 -29.20 8.51
CA ALA A 519 26.48 -29.55 8.47
C ALA A 519 26.70 -31.06 8.26
N PRO A 520 27.67 -31.47 7.42
CA PRO A 520 27.88 -32.88 7.07
C PRO A 520 28.12 -33.81 8.27
N TRP A 521 28.81 -33.34 9.32
CA TRP A 521 29.06 -34.14 10.52
C TRP A 521 27.80 -34.40 11.36
N LYS A 522 26.76 -33.57 11.25
CA LYS A 522 25.44 -33.83 11.89
C LYS A 522 24.58 -34.84 11.12
N LYS A 523 25.01 -35.28 9.94
CA LYS A 523 24.32 -36.32 9.13
C LYS A 523 24.92 -37.71 9.34
N ARG A 524 26.05 -37.82 10.03
CA ARG A 524 26.72 -39.09 10.35
C ARG A 524 26.76 -39.27 11.86
N PRO A 525 26.68 -40.50 12.38
CA PRO A 525 27.01 -40.75 13.78
C PRO A 525 28.44 -40.29 14.05
N SER A 526 28.63 -39.45 15.06
CA SER A 526 29.94 -39.00 15.53
C SER A 526 30.09 -39.38 17.00
N LEU A 527 31.25 -39.89 17.38
CA LEU A 527 31.60 -40.08 18.80
C LEU A 527 31.86 -38.70 19.40
N GLU A 528 30.96 -38.24 20.27
CA GLU A 528 31.17 -37.06 21.11
C GLU A 528 31.80 -37.51 22.43
N GLY A 529 33.03 -37.08 22.70
CA GLY A 529 33.70 -37.26 23.98
C GLY A 529 33.72 -35.95 24.73
N THR A 530 33.25 -35.95 25.98
CA THR A 530 33.46 -34.83 26.91
C THR A 530 34.78 -35.07 27.63
N LEU A 531 35.70 -34.10 27.55
CA LEU A 531 36.87 -34.07 28.44
C LEU A 531 36.35 -33.67 29.83
N GLY A 532 36.16 -34.67 30.69
CA GLY A 532 35.87 -34.45 32.10
C GLY A 532 37.09 -33.83 32.79
N GLY A 533 36.89 -32.69 33.43
CA GLY A 533 37.93 -31.98 34.17
C GLY A 533 37.49 -30.59 34.58
N GLU A 534 36.49 -30.52 35.46
CA GLU A 534 36.43 -29.61 36.61
C GLU A 534 35.15 -29.98 37.40
N GLU A 535 35.38 -30.66 38.54
CA GLU A 535 34.41 -30.86 39.63
C GLU A 535 34.09 -29.53 40.33
#